data_AF-A0AAW0FSC9-F1
#
_entry.id   AF-A0AAW0FSC9-F1
#
_cell.length_a   1.000
_cell.length_b   1.000
_cell.length_c   1.000
_cell.angle_alpha   90.00
_cell.angle_beta   90.00
_cell.angle_gamma   90.00
#
_symmetry.space_group_name_H-M   'P 1'
#
loop_
_entity.id
_entity.type
_entity.pdbx_description
1 polymer ?
#
loop_
_entity_poly.entity_id
_entity_poly.type
_entity_poly.pdbx_seq_one_letter_code
_entity_poly.pdbx_strand_id
1 'polypeptide(L)'
;MSQDQKPSNILHRISSQSPTSVFINALERNLYPLLDELSLDARSRIIRVLELVEWEAGADTALLIDVVNYDIHEKSLNDQVKALEKHCKRNWHRSSEIQAEMMMKIGKEVLQWLPHLWQIGVEKGLEMDLVQKCLVLCTTIIIRVTKCGSFVEFCEIEFALVISDTIGNVVYKDNTYLLQSIAWVWRELLVSATSKHRSPNGILADIRRLQFEEEVYEYLKRGNVENRMDEGRGYWDVHWNEDMRAAALFLLDERHQDRIRNFDKRISLTLYKEILSEDPTIKDRLLRITRRQMFEDKDRLVATNYRTAVQIFGLDSSEDLPALLDVLPGDMDTLEVKKIIFRFWADSNLPTSCAKALELLKSGLEEAKKRVLDEVNNAFPNF
;
A
#
# COMPACT_ATOMS: atom_id res chain seq x y z
N MET A 1 -30.94 -21.34 40.32
CA MET A 1 -29.51 -20.98 40.16
C MET A 1 -28.89 -22.01 39.24
N SER A 2 -28.31 -21.61 38.11
CA SER A 2 -27.78 -22.53 37.09
C SER A 2 -26.56 -23.24 37.66
N GLN A 3 -26.71 -24.52 38.03
CA GLN A 3 -25.78 -25.21 38.92
C GLN A 3 -24.65 -25.98 38.22
N ASP A 4 -24.44 -25.81 36.91
CA ASP A 4 -23.46 -26.62 36.16
C ASP A 4 -22.67 -25.87 35.07
N GLN A 5 -22.61 -24.54 35.11
CA GLN A 5 -21.76 -23.81 34.16
C GLN A 5 -20.30 -23.82 34.62
N LYS A 6 -19.45 -24.53 33.87
CA LYS A 6 -18.00 -24.50 34.06
C LYS A 6 -17.47 -23.06 33.89
N PRO A 7 -16.57 -22.58 34.77
CA PRO A 7 -15.97 -21.24 34.65
C PRO A 7 -15.36 -20.97 33.26
N SER A 8 -14.77 -21.98 32.63
CA SER A 8 -14.22 -21.90 31.26
C SER A 8 -15.26 -21.46 30.23
N ASN A 9 -16.51 -21.94 30.33
CA ASN A 9 -17.57 -21.62 29.38
C ASN A 9 -18.05 -20.17 29.55
N ILE A 10 -18.03 -19.67 30.78
CA ILE A 10 -18.38 -18.28 31.08
C ILE A 10 -17.26 -17.35 30.58
N LEU A 11 -15.99 -17.68 30.88
CA LEU A 11 -14.84 -16.90 30.40
C LEU A 11 -14.78 -16.86 28.88
N HIS A 12 -14.97 -17.99 28.20
CA HIS A 12 -15.03 -18.04 26.74
C HIS A 12 -16.17 -17.18 26.18
N ARG A 13 -17.36 -17.21 26.81
CA ARG A 13 -18.48 -16.38 26.38
C ARG A 13 -18.19 -14.89 26.56
N ILE A 14 -17.57 -14.50 27.67
CA ILE A 14 -17.20 -13.11 27.92
C ILE A 14 -16.13 -12.67 26.90
N SER A 15 -15.10 -13.48 26.67
CA SER A 15 -14.03 -13.17 25.72
C SER A 15 -14.54 -13.08 24.29
N SER A 16 -15.54 -13.89 23.92
CA SER A 16 -16.12 -13.88 22.57
C SER A 16 -17.14 -12.76 22.34
N GLN A 17 -17.68 -12.16 23.41
CA GLN A 17 -18.74 -11.15 23.34
C GLN A 17 -18.28 -9.74 23.73
N SER A 18 -17.07 -9.61 24.27
CA SER A 18 -16.54 -8.34 24.79
C SER A 18 -15.25 -7.96 24.06
N PRO A 19 -14.97 -6.67 23.85
CA PRO A 19 -13.66 -6.22 23.40
C PRO A 19 -12.54 -6.71 24.32
N THR A 20 -11.37 -7.04 23.76
CA THR A 20 -10.22 -7.59 24.50
C THR A 20 -9.84 -6.75 25.73
N SER A 21 -9.86 -5.43 25.60
CA SER A 21 -9.56 -4.50 26.72
C SER A 21 -10.58 -4.58 27.86
N VAL A 22 -11.86 -4.82 27.56
CA VAL A 22 -12.92 -5.00 28.56
C VAL A 22 -12.78 -6.36 29.23
N PHE A 23 -12.47 -7.40 28.46
CA PHE A 23 -12.22 -8.73 28.99
C PHE A 23 -11.01 -8.74 29.94
N ILE A 24 -9.87 -8.18 29.52
CA ILE A 24 -8.66 -8.08 30.35
C ILE A 24 -8.97 -7.31 31.64
N ASN A 25 -9.62 -6.14 31.55
CA ASN A 25 -10.02 -5.38 32.74
C ASN A 25 -10.95 -6.19 33.67
N ALA A 26 -11.84 -7.00 33.12
CA ALA A 26 -12.72 -7.87 33.90
C ALA A 26 -11.93 -8.98 34.60
N LEU A 27 -10.93 -9.57 33.93
CA LEU A 27 -10.01 -10.54 34.54
C LEU A 27 -9.21 -9.90 35.67
N GLU A 28 -8.58 -8.74 35.43
CA GLU A 28 -7.75 -8.02 36.41
C GLU A 28 -8.53 -7.62 37.65
N ARG A 29 -9.75 -7.11 37.48
CA ARG A 29 -10.55 -6.60 38.60
C ARG A 29 -11.26 -7.68 39.40
N ASN A 30 -11.64 -8.78 38.75
CA ASN A 30 -12.54 -9.76 39.36
C ASN A 30 -11.90 -11.14 39.46
N LEU A 31 -11.24 -11.63 38.40
CA LEU A 31 -10.72 -13.00 38.40
C LEU A 31 -9.37 -13.10 39.12
N TYR A 32 -8.42 -12.20 38.86
CA TYR A 32 -7.08 -12.30 39.45
C TYR A 32 -7.11 -12.23 40.99
N PRO A 33 -7.84 -11.29 41.63
CA PRO A 33 -7.94 -11.28 43.09
C PRO A 33 -8.58 -12.56 43.65
N LEU A 34 -9.60 -13.10 42.96
CA LEU A 34 -10.22 -14.37 43.36
C LEU A 34 -9.26 -15.55 43.24
N LEU A 35 -8.38 -15.56 42.23
CA LEU A 35 -7.34 -16.58 42.09
C LEU A 35 -6.32 -16.49 43.24
N ASP A 36 -6.00 -15.27 43.71
CA ASP A 36 -5.10 -15.04 44.83
C ASP A 36 -5.72 -15.47 46.17
N GLU A 37 -7.04 -15.45 46.30
CA GLU A 37 -7.78 -15.88 47.50
C GLU A 37 -7.98 -17.41 47.59
N LEU A 38 -7.64 -18.16 46.54
CA LEU A 38 -7.77 -19.62 46.55
C LEU A 38 -6.86 -20.28 47.59
N SER A 39 -7.20 -21.53 47.96
CA SER A 39 -6.35 -22.33 48.84
C SER A 39 -4.94 -22.51 48.25
N LEU A 40 -3.93 -22.69 49.10
CA LEU A 40 -2.54 -22.90 48.66
C LEU A 40 -2.43 -24.03 47.62
N ASP A 41 -3.13 -25.15 47.83
CA ASP A 41 -3.11 -26.29 46.91
C ASP A 41 -3.70 -25.94 45.54
N ALA A 42 -4.86 -25.26 45.51
CA ALA A 42 -5.49 -24.83 44.27
C ALA A 42 -4.62 -23.80 43.52
N ARG A 43 -4.01 -22.83 44.23
CA ARG A 43 -3.08 -21.86 43.64
C ARG A 43 -1.85 -22.54 43.07
N SER A 44 -1.22 -23.46 43.80
CA SER A 44 -0.05 -24.19 43.30
C SER A 44 -0.35 -25.01 42.05
N ARG A 45 -1.55 -25.60 41.94
CA ARG A 45 -1.97 -26.30 40.71
C ARG A 45 -2.15 -25.34 39.54
N ILE A 46 -2.75 -24.18 39.76
CA ILE A 46 -2.95 -23.16 38.73
C ILE A 46 -1.60 -22.57 38.30
N ILE A 47 -0.73 -22.21 39.25
CA ILE A 47 0.63 -21.71 38.96
C ILE A 47 1.39 -22.72 38.11
N ARG A 48 1.41 -24.00 38.45
CA ARG A 48 2.08 -25.02 37.63
C ARG A 48 1.54 -25.11 36.19
N VAL A 49 0.23 -24.97 36.01
CA VAL A 49 -0.38 -24.97 34.68
C VAL A 49 -0.01 -23.70 33.92
N LEU A 50 0.00 -22.54 34.58
CA LEU A 50 0.39 -21.27 33.96
C LEU A 50 1.88 -21.25 33.62
N GLU A 51 2.75 -21.74 34.50
CA GLU A 51 4.19 -21.91 34.26
C GLU A 51 4.44 -22.89 33.10
N LEU A 52 3.63 -23.96 32.99
CA LEU A 52 3.70 -24.87 31.86
C LEU A 52 3.28 -24.18 30.55
N VAL A 53 2.18 -23.44 30.55
CA VAL A 53 1.72 -22.68 29.36
C VAL A 53 2.71 -21.58 28.98
N GLU A 54 3.28 -20.87 29.96
CA GLU A 54 4.31 -19.86 29.76
C GLU A 54 5.60 -20.48 29.22
N TRP A 55 6.00 -21.64 29.75
CA TRP A 55 7.16 -22.39 29.27
C TRP A 55 6.93 -22.95 27.86
N GLU A 56 5.77 -23.52 27.55
CA GLU A 56 5.39 -24.00 26.22
C GLU A 56 5.37 -22.84 25.22
N ALA A 57 4.74 -21.71 25.58
CA ALA A 57 4.73 -20.51 24.75
C ALA A 57 6.14 -19.92 24.56
N GLY A 58 6.97 -19.91 25.61
CA GLY A 58 8.34 -19.40 25.57
C GLY A 58 9.30 -20.31 24.78
N ALA A 59 9.19 -21.63 24.94
CA ALA A 59 9.98 -22.62 24.21
C ALA A 59 9.64 -22.61 22.71
N ASP A 60 8.35 -22.54 22.37
CA ASP A 60 7.92 -22.37 20.98
C ASP A 60 8.41 -21.05 20.40
N THR A 61 8.35 -19.95 21.14
CA THR A 61 8.84 -18.64 20.67
C THR A 61 10.35 -18.66 20.44
N ALA A 62 11.14 -19.27 21.34
CA ALA A 62 12.59 -19.38 21.20
C ALA A 62 12.99 -20.25 19.99
N LEU A 63 12.31 -21.39 19.79
CA LEU A 63 12.51 -22.24 18.61
C LEU A 63 12.14 -21.51 17.31
N LEU A 64 11.06 -20.72 17.33
CA LEU A 64 10.65 -19.93 16.17
C LEU A 64 11.63 -18.81 15.84
N ILE A 65 12.19 -18.12 16.85
CA ILE A 65 13.22 -17.09 16.64
C ILE A 65 14.49 -17.70 16.02
N ASP A 66 14.89 -18.90 16.46
CA ASP A 66 16.02 -19.62 15.86
C ASP A 66 15.77 -19.98 14.38
N VAL A 67 14.52 -20.26 14.02
CA VAL A 67 14.09 -20.49 12.62
C VAL A 67 14.08 -19.18 11.80
N VAL A 68 13.79 -18.02 12.41
CA VAL A 68 13.88 -16.74 11.70
C VAL A 68 15.31 -16.46 11.27
N ASN A 69 16.28 -16.69 12.17
CA ASN A 69 17.71 -16.60 11.89
C ASN A 69 18.15 -15.42 11.00
N TYR A 70 17.68 -14.22 11.33
CA TYR A 70 17.85 -13.02 10.49
C TYR A 70 19.30 -12.81 10.05
N ASP A 71 20.26 -12.90 10.98
CA ASP A 71 21.67 -12.60 10.70
C ASP A 71 22.29 -13.58 9.70
N ILE A 72 21.90 -14.86 9.74
CA ILE A 72 22.38 -15.88 8.80
C ILE A 72 21.84 -15.59 7.40
N HIS A 73 20.53 -15.36 7.27
CA HIS A 73 19.91 -15.04 5.99
C HIS A 73 20.37 -13.69 5.43
N GLU A 74 20.54 -12.67 6.27
CA GLU A 74 21.07 -11.37 5.87
C GLU A 74 22.46 -11.52 5.25
N LYS A 75 23.36 -12.25 5.93
CA LYS A 75 24.70 -12.49 5.42
C LYS A 75 24.67 -13.30 4.12
N SER A 76 23.94 -14.43 4.11
CA SER A 76 23.83 -15.32 2.96
C SER A 76 23.30 -14.61 1.71
N LEU A 77 22.15 -13.93 1.83
CA LEU A 77 21.52 -13.23 0.72
C LEU A 77 22.38 -12.07 0.20
N ASN A 78 22.99 -11.29 1.11
CA ASN A 78 23.88 -10.20 0.69
C ASN A 78 25.12 -10.70 -0.04
N ASP A 79 25.73 -11.79 0.41
CA ASP A 79 26.90 -12.37 -0.24
C ASP A 79 26.55 -12.91 -1.64
N GLN A 80 25.39 -13.56 -1.78
CA GLN A 80 24.90 -14.07 -3.06
C GLN A 80 24.56 -12.94 -4.04
N VAL A 81 23.86 -11.89 -3.61
CA VAL A 81 23.54 -10.73 -4.48
C VAL A 81 24.82 -10.02 -4.90
N LYS A 82 25.78 -9.80 -4.00
CA LYS A 82 27.08 -9.21 -4.35
C LYS A 82 27.83 -10.05 -5.38
N ALA A 83 27.78 -11.38 -5.24
CA ALA A 83 28.38 -12.28 -6.21
C ALA A 83 27.69 -12.14 -7.59
N LEU A 84 26.36 -12.09 -7.63
CA LEU A 84 25.57 -11.89 -8.85
C LEU A 84 25.90 -10.55 -9.51
N GLU A 85 25.85 -9.44 -8.77
CA GLU A 85 26.17 -8.10 -9.27
C GLU A 85 27.59 -8.03 -9.86
N LYS A 86 28.57 -8.65 -9.19
CA LYS A 86 29.95 -8.74 -9.67
C LYS A 86 30.04 -9.56 -10.96
N HIS A 87 29.25 -10.63 -11.06
CA HIS A 87 29.23 -11.50 -12.21
C HIS A 87 28.58 -10.82 -13.43
N CYS A 88 27.42 -10.18 -13.26
CA CYS A 88 26.75 -9.38 -14.29
C CYS A 88 27.69 -8.29 -14.84
N LYS A 89 28.43 -7.58 -13.98
CA LYS A 89 29.39 -6.55 -14.42
C LYS A 89 30.55 -7.07 -15.26
N ARG A 90 31.01 -8.31 -15.01
CA ARG A 90 32.22 -8.87 -15.65
C ARG A 90 31.92 -9.72 -16.87
N ASN A 91 30.80 -10.46 -16.85
CA ASN A 91 30.49 -11.51 -17.81
C ASN A 91 29.09 -11.35 -18.43
N TRP A 92 28.56 -10.13 -18.49
CA TRP A 92 27.17 -9.82 -18.85
C TRP A 92 26.64 -10.62 -20.05
N HIS A 93 27.38 -10.69 -21.16
CA HIS A 93 26.92 -11.36 -22.40
C HIS A 93 27.14 -12.88 -22.46
N ARG A 94 28.09 -13.44 -21.70
CA ARG A 94 28.63 -14.80 -21.95
C ARG A 94 28.18 -15.85 -20.95
N SER A 95 27.21 -15.51 -20.09
CA SER A 95 26.94 -16.31 -18.90
C SER A 95 25.50 -16.18 -18.40
N SER A 96 24.53 -16.04 -19.31
CA SER A 96 23.11 -15.94 -18.97
C SER A 96 22.62 -17.11 -18.11
N GLU A 97 23.05 -18.33 -18.42
CA GLU A 97 22.71 -19.53 -17.65
C GLU A 97 23.21 -19.46 -16.19
N ILE A 98 24.47 -19.02 -16.00
CA ILE A 98 25.05 -18.84 -14.65
C ILE A 98 24.32 -17.74 -13.89
N GLN A 99 23.97 -16.64 -14.56
CA GLN A 99 23.20 -15.55 -13.95
C GLN A 99 21.82 -16.05 -13.50
N ALA A 100 21.12 -16.81 -14.34
CA ALA A 100 19.84 -17.44 -14.00
C ALA A 100 19.98 -18.41 -12.82
N GLU A 101 21.03 -19.24 -12.77
CA GLU A 101 21.26 -20.15 -11.65
C GLU A 101 21.47 -19.40 -10.33
N MET A 102 22.29 -18.33 -10.35
CA MET A 102 22.53 -17.48 -9.18
C MET A 102 21.24 -16.79 -8.71
N MET A 103 20.45 -16.27 -9.64
CA MET A 103 19.13 -15.69 -9.39
C MET A 103 18.17 -16.70 -8.77
N MET A 104 18.08 -17.90 -9.34
CA MET A 104 17.26 -19.00 -8.83
C MET A 104 17.66 -19.39 -7.42
N LYS A 105 18.95 -19.41 -7.12
CA LYS A 105 19.46 -19.73 -5.78
C LYS A 105 19.01 -18.69 -4.75
N ILE A 106 19.14 -17.40 -5.07
CA ILE A 106 18.68 -16.30 -4.21
C ILE A 106 17.17 -16.38 -4.01
N GLY A 107 16.42 -16.56 -5.11
CA GLY A 107 14.96 -16.66 -5.07
C GLY A 107 14.47 -17.84 -4.23
N LYS A 108 15.10 -19.02 -4.35
CA LYS A 108 14.78 -20.22 -3.57
C LYS A 108 15.01 -20.03 -2.07
N GLU A 109 16.09 -19.35 -1.67
CA GLU A 109 16.33 -19.08 -0.25
C GLU A 109 15.23 -18.19 0.35
N VAL A 110 14.88 -17.10 -0.34
CA VAL A 110 13.77 -16.23 0.09
C VAL A 110 12.46 -17.01 0.12
N LEU A 111 12.16 -17.79 -0.92
CA LEU A 111 10.95 -18.60 -1.04
C LEU A 111 10.78 -19.61 0.11
N GLN A 112 11.88 -20.24 0.53
CA GLN A 112 11.88 -21.18 1.66
C GLN A 112 11.69 -20.47 3.00
N TRP A 113 12.08 -19.20 3.10
CA TRP A 113 11.98 -18.43 4.33
C TRP A 113 10.58 -17.85 4.56
N LEU A 114 9.87 -17.45 3.49
CA LEU A 114 8.54 -16.82 3.56
C LEU A 114 7.50 -17.60 4.39
N PRO A 115 7.35 -18.93 4.28
CA PRO A 115 6.41 -19.68 5.12
C PRO A 115 6.66 -19.50 6.61
N HIS A 116 7.92 -19.53 7.04
CA HIS A 116 8.29 -19.36 8.44
C HIS A 116 7.99 -17.94 8.95
N LEU A 117 8.32 -16.94 8.14
CA LEU A 117 8.00 -15.54 8.45
C LEU A 117 6.49 -15.32 8.59
N TRP A 118 5.68 -15.90 7.69
CA TRP A 118 4.23 -15.84 7.76
C TRP A 118 3.68 -16.52 9.02
N GLN A 119 4.12 -17.74 9.34
CA GLN A 119 3.65 -18.47 10.53
C GLN A 119 3.95 -17.69 11.83
N ILE A 120 5.14 -17.09 11.93
CA ILE A 120 5.55 -16.36 13.14
C ILE A 120 4.81 -15.03 13.25
N GLY A 121 4.87 -14.21 12.20
CA GLY A 121 4.35 -12.85 12.24
C GLY A 121 2.84 -12.76 12.08
N VAL A 122 2.25 -13.61 11.23
CA VAL A 122 0.83 -13.52 10.85
C VAL A 122 -0.02 -14.43 11.71
N GLU A 123 0.23 -15.74 11.62
CA GLU A 123 -0.56 -16.77 12.31
C GLU A 123 -0.40 -16.62 13.83
N LYS A 124 0.83 -16.71 14.33
CA LYS A 124 1.11 -16.61 15.78
C LYS A 124 1.09 -15.17 16.29
N GLY A 125 1.41 -14.18 15.46
CA GLY A 125 1.47 -12.77 15.88
C GLY A 125 2.65 -12.42 16.78
N LEU A 126 3.69 -13.23 16.73
CA LEU A 126 4.90 -13.08 17.51
C LEU A 126 5.96 -12.35 16.68
N GLU A 127 6.85 -11.61 17.36
CA GLU A 127 8.04 -11.02 16.72
C GLU A 127 7.74 -10.25 15.42
N MET A 128 6.59 -9.58 15.34
CA MET A 128 6.15 -8.89 14.11
C MET A 128 7.18 -7.87 13.61
N ASP A 129 7.89 -7.20 14.52
CA ASP A 129 8.95 -6.24 14.18
C ASP A 129 10.16 -6.93 13.54
N LEU A 130 10.54 -8.11 14.04
CA LEU A 130 11.60 -8.93 13.44
C LEU A 130 11.17 -9.48 12.08
N VAL A 131 9.93 -9.98 11.97
CA VAL A 131 9.36 -10.44 10.71
C VAL A 131 9.30 -9.32 9.68
N GLN A 132 8.86 -8.12 10.08
CA GLN A 132 8.91 -6.91 9.25
C GLN A 132 10.33 -6.65 8.76
N LYS A 133 11.33 -6.69 9.65
CA LYS A 133 12.75 -6.53 9.27
C LYS A 133 13.21 -7.58 8.25
N CYS A 134 12.80 -8.84 8.42
CA CYS A 134 13.07 -9.91 7.45
C CYS A 134 12.41 -9.63 6.09
N LEU A 135 11.15 -9.19 6.06
CA LEU A 135 10.46 -8.85 4.81
C LEU A 135 11.09 -7.64 4.10
N VAL A 136 11.58 -6.65 4.85
CA VAL A 136 12.38 -5.54 4.29
C VAL A 136 13.61 -6.08 3.58
N LEU A 137 14.33 -7.01 4.20
CA LEU A 137 15.51 -7.64 3.61
C LEU A 137 15.12 -8.43 2.35
N CYS A 138 14.12 -9.31 2.41
CA CYS A 138 13.63 -10.07 1.25
C CYS A 138 13.27 -9.16 0.08
N THR A 139 12.48 -8.12 0.33
CA THR A 139 12.05 -7.16 -0.70
C THR A 139 13.25 -6.43 -1.29
N THR A 140 14.17 -5.94 -0.44
CA THR A 140 15.38 -5.23 -0.87
C THR A 140 16.30 -6.11 -1.72
N ILE A 141 16.49 -7.36 -1.31
CA ILE A 141 17.31 -8.34 -2.03
C ILE A 141 16.70 -8.61 -3.42
N ILE A 142 15.39 -8.86 -3.50
CA ILE A 142 14.75 -9.14 -4.79
C ILE A 142 14.75 -7.92 -5.70
N ILE A 143 14.50 -6.71 -5.18
CA ILE A 143 14.63 -5.47 -5.97
C ILE A 143 16.07 -5.33 -6.53
N ARG A 144 17.09 -5.64 -5.72
CA ARG A 144 18.50 -5.59 -6.17
C ARG A 144 18.78 -6.63 -7.26
N VAL A 145 18.25 -7.85 -7.12
CA VAL A 145 18.38 -8.90 -8.14
C VAL A 145 17.73 -8.46 -9.44
N THR A 146 16.51 -7.91 -9.41
CA THR A 146 15.83 -7.40 -10.61
C THR A 146 16.59 -6.25 -11.26
N LYS A 147 17.29 -5.42 -10.48
CA LYS A 147 18.03 -4.23 -10.96
C LYS A 147 19.52 -4.48 -11.20
N CYS A 148 20.01 -5.71 -11.12
CA CYS A 148 21.45 -6.00 -11.20
C CYS A 148 22.05 -5.92 -12.63
N GLY A 149 21.21 -5.66 -13.65
CA GLY A 149 21.63 -5.56 -15.04
C GLY A 149 22.02 -6.92 -15.64
N SER A 150 21.38 -8.00 -15.19
CA SER A 150 21.53 -9.32 -15.80
C SER A 150 20.92 -9.35 -17.20
N PHE A 151 21.44 -10.24 -18.05
CA PHE A 151 20.85 -10.56 -19.34
C PHE A 151 19.52 -11.30 -19.22
N VAL A 152 19.32 -12.02 -18.12
CA VAL A 152 18.06 -12.73 -17.82
C VAL A 152 17.21 -11.84 -16.93
N GLU A 153 15.96 -11.61 -17.33
CA GLU A 153 15.03 -10.83 -16.54
C GLU A 153 14.51 -11.67 -15.37
N PHE A 154 14.87 -11.28 -14.14
CA PHE A 154 14.40 -11.98 -12.94
C PHE A 154 12.87 -12.00 -12.83
N CYS A 155 12.21 -10.96 -13.33
CA CYS A 155 10.76 -10.85 -13.36
C CYS A 155 10.07 -11.81 -14.34
N GLU A 156 10.80 -12.64 -15.08
CA GLU A 156 10.24 -13.74 -15.89
C GLU A 156 10.34 -15.10 -15.18
N ILE A 157 10.97 -15.15 -13.99
CA ILE A 157 11.16 -16.39 -13.24
C ILE A 157 9.98 -16.59 -12.28
N GLU A 158 9.16 -17.59 -12.58
CA GLU A 158 8.09 -18.04 -11.69
C GLU A 158 8.61 -18.99 -10.61
N PHE A 159 8.09 -18.84 -9.40
CA PHE A 159 8.38 -19.70 -8.26
C PHE A 159 7.07 -20.26 -7.71
N ALA A 160 7.04 -21.59 -7.53
CA ALA A 160 5.96 -22.26 -6.83
C ALA A 160 6.11 -22.08 -5.31
N LEU A 161 5.22 -21.31 -4.69
CA LEU A 161 5.18 -21.13 -3.24
C LEU A 161 3.95 -21.84 -2.67
N VAL A 162 4.16 -22.59 -1.59
CA VAL A 162 3.08 -23.14 -0.76
C VAL A 162 3.34 -22.72 0.67
N ILE A 163 2.37 -22.05 1.28
CA ILE A 163 2.37 -21.73 2.71
C ILE A 163 1.21 -22.51 3.34
N SER A 164 1.52 -23.19 4.44
CA SER A 164 0.55 -23.88 5.27
C SER A 164 0.55 -23.32 6.69
N ASP A 165 -0.61 -23.37 7.34
CA ASP A 165 -0.73 -23.10 8.77
C ASP A 165 -0.07 -24.20 9.62
N THR A 166 -0.01 -24.00 10.93
CA THR A 166 0.59 -24.95 11.89
C THR A 166 -0.10 -26.31 11.94
N ILE A 167 -1.36 -26.41 11.49
CA ILE A 167 -2.12 -27.66 11.42
C ILE A 167 -2.06 -28.32 10.03
N GLY A 168 -1.33 -27.73 9.09
CA GLY A 168 -1.03 -28.27 7.76
C GLY A 168 -2.02 -27.88 6.66
N ASN A 169 -3.00 -27.00 6.93
CA ASN A 169 -3.88 -26.50 5.87
C ASN A 169 -3.12 -25.51 4.99
N VAL A 170 -3.28 -25.64 3.68
CA VAL A 170 -2.69 -24.71 2.72
C VAL A 170 -3.47 -23.40 2.75
N VAL A 171 -2.79 -22.32 3.15
CA VAL A 171 -3.35 -20.95 3.20
C VAL A 171 -2.94 -20.12 1.99
N TYR A 172 -1.85 -20.49 1.32
CA TYR A 172 -1.42 -19.88 0.07
C TYR A 172 -0.78 -20.93 -0.83
N LYS A 173 -1.15 -20.93 -2.10
CA LYS A 173 -0.51 -21.78 -3.10
C LYS A 173 -0.58 -21.11 -4.46
N ASP A 174 0.57 -20.63 -4.93
CA ASP A 174 0.63 -19.95 -6.22
C ASP A 174 1.94 -20.30 -6.94
N ASN A 175 1.93 -20.15 -8.26
CA ASN A 175 3.12 -20.17 -9.08
C ASN A 175 3.26 -18.81 -9.72
N THR A 176 4.05 -17.94 -9.10
CA THR A 176 4.13 -16.53 -9.48
C THR A 176 5.53 -15.95 -9.24
N TYR A 177 5.73 -14.71 -9.67
CA TYR A 177 6.93 -13.94 -9.42
C TYR A 177 7.14 -13.72 -7.93
N LEU A 178 8.38 -13.83 -7.48
CA LEU A 178 8.70 -13.78 -6.05
C LEU A 178 8.30 -12.45 -5.37
N LEU A 179 8.32 -11.32 -6.10
CA LEU A 179 7.80 -10.05 -5.58
C LEU A 179 6.31 -10.16 -5.23
N GLN A 180 5.49 -10.79 -6.07
CA GLN A 180 4.06 -10.96 -5.79
C GLN A 180 3.83 -11.81 -4.53
N SER A 181 4.58 -12.90 -4.36
CA SER A 181 4.57 -13.69 -3.14
C SER A 181 4.97 -12.87 -1.90
N ILE A 182 5.99 -12.01 -2.01
CA ILE A 182 6.41 -11.11 -0.93
C ILE A 182 5.31 -10.07 -0.63
N ALA A 183 4.65 -9.52 -1.65
CA ALA A 183 3.54 -8.56 -1.50
C ALA A 183 2.37 -9.19 -0.74
N TRP A 184 2.04 -10.44 -1.06
CA TRP A 184 1.03 -11.21 -0.35
C TRP A 184 1.39 -11.38 1.13
N VAL A 185 2.65 -11.72 1.47
CA VAL A 185 3.07 -11.84 2.88
C VAL A 185 3.08 -10.48 3.60
N TRP A 186 3.47 -9.39 2.92
CA TRP A 186 3.35 -8.04 3.48
C TRP A 186 1.91 -7.67 3.81
N ARG A 187 0.96 -7.97 2.91
CA ARG A 187 -0.46 -7.78 3.16
C ARG A 187 -0.89 -8.54 4.40
N GLU A 188 -0.54 -9.82 4.49
CA GLU A 188 -0.89 -10.66 5.62
C GLU A 188 -0.40 -10.10 6.96
N LEU A 189 0.86 -9.64 6.99
CA LEU A 189 1.44 -9.02 8.17
C LEU A 189 0.71 -7.72 8.53
N LEU A 190 0.42 -6.87 7.54
CA LEU A 190 -0.28 -5.60 7.72
C LEU A 190 -1.71 -5.82 8.28
N VAL A 191 -2.45 -6.77 7.72
CA VAL A 191 -3.79 -7.13 8.17
C VAL A 191 -3.77 -7.74 9.57
N SER A 192 -2.84 -8.66 9.86
CA SER A 192 -2.70 -9.29 11.18
C SER A 192 -2.30 -8.29 12.27
N ALA A 193 -1.38 -7.36 11.96
CA ALA A 193 -1.01 -6.30 12.90
C ALA A 193 -2.22 -5.41 13.23
N THR A 194 -2.99 -5.02 12.21
CA THR A 194 -4.16 -4.16 12.36
C THR A 194 -5.29 -4.85 13.12
N SER A 195 -5.59 -6.12 12.82
CA SER A 195 -6.63 -6.89 13.51
C SER A 195 -6.31 -7.14 14.99
N LYS A 196 -5.02 -7.22 15.34
CA LYS A 196 -4.52 -7.34 16.72
C LYS A 196 -4.35 -5.99 17.42
N HIS A 197 -4.92 -4.91 16.86
CA HIS A 197 -4.83 -3.53 17.38
C HIS A 197 -3.40 -3.01 17.58
N ARG A 198 -2.42 -3.53 16.83
CA ARG A 198 -1.08 -2.95 16.76
C ARG A 198 -1.07 -1.84 15.71
N SER A 199 -0.22 -0.84 15.92
CA SER A 199 -0.06 0.26 14.97
C SER A 199 0.55 -0.25 13.65
N PRO A 200 -0.16 -0.17 12.51
CA PRO A 200 0.38 -0.59 11.21
C PRO A 200 1.37 0.41 10.61
N ASN A 201 1.56 1.58 11.24
CA ASN A 201 2.32 2.68 10.68
C ASN A 201 3.79 2.35 10.37
N GLY A 202 4.43 1.53 11.21
CA GLY A 202 5.81 1.07 10.96
C GLY A 202 5.91 0.23 9.69
N ILE A 203 5.01 -0.74 9.55
CA ILE A 203 4.89 -1.63 8.38
C ILE A 203 4.61 -0.81 7.12
N LEU A 204 3.61 0.10 7.17
CA LEU A 204 3.25 0.98 6.06
C LEU A 204 4.41 1.90 5.65
N ALA A 205 5.16 2.45 6.61
CA ALA A 205 6.32 3.29 6.33
C ALA A 205 7.40 2.54 5.54
N ASP A 206 7.66 1.27 5.89
CA ASP A 206 8.61 0.43 5.16
C ASP A 206 8.11 0.03 3.78
N ILE A 207 6.83 -0.35 3.64
CA ILE A 207 6.22 -0.64 2.33
C ILE A 207 6.33 0.57 1.40
N ARG A 208 6.01 1.77 1.90
CA ARG A 208 6.14 3.04 1.15
C ARG A 208 7.58 3.35 0.79
N ARG A 209 8.52 3.18 1.73
CA ARG A 209 9.97 3.38 1.50
C ARG A 209 10.51 2.44 0.42
N LEU A 210 9.97 1.23 0.34
CA LEU A 210 10.31 0.23 -0.68
C LEU A 210 9.59 0.47 -2.02
N GLN A 211 8.68 1.44 -2.09
CA GLN A 211 7.80 1.70 -3.24
C GLN A 211 6.96 0.48 -3.63
N PHE A 212 6.46 -0.23 -2.61
CA PHE A 212 5.76 -1.50 -2.76
C PHE A 212 4.28 -1.44 -2.36
N GLU A 213 3.74 -0.22 -2.24
CA GLU A 213 2.40 0.04 -1.73
C GLU A 213 1.33 -0.50 -2.70
N GLU A 214 1.46 -0.25 -4.00
CA GLU A 214 0.46 -0.69 -4.97
C GLU A 214 0.38 -2.22 -5.03
N GLU A 215 1.52 -2.92 -5.06
CA GLU A 215 1.58 -4.38 -5.10
C GLU A 215 0.97 -5.02 -3.85
N VAL A 216 1.17 -4.43 -2.66
CA VAL A 216 0.57 -4.95 -1.43
C VAL A 216 -0.94 -4.73 -1.39
N TYR A 217 -1.40 -3.55 -1.80
CA TYR A 217 -2.81 -3.21 -1.77
C TYR A 217 -3.63 -3.86 -2.90
N GLU A 218 -3.01 -4.30 -3.99
CA GLU A 218 -3.67 -5.10 -5.04
C GLU A 218 -4.28 -6.40 -4.47
N TYR A 219 -3.67 -6.95 -3.40
CA TYR A 219 -4.19 -8.13 -2.71
C TYR A 219 -5.25 -7.81 -1.63
N LEU A 220 -5.68 -6.54 -1.50
CA LEU A 220 -6.79 -6.13 -0.64
C LEU A 220 -8.02 -5.79 -1.50
N LYS A 221 -9.21 -6.25 -1.08
CA LYS A 221 -10.47 -6.02 -1.81
C LYS A 221 -11.61 -5.59 -0.90
N ARG A 222 -12.57 -4.85 -1.47
CA ARG A 222 -13.86 -4.55 -0.82
C ARG A 222 -14.84 -5.70 -1.08
N GLY A 223 -15.37 -6.30 -0.01
CA GLY A 223 -16.48 -7.26 -0.06
C GLY A 223 -16.09 -8.74 -0.21
N ASN A 224 -17.12 -9.61 -0.12
CA ASN A 224 -17.00 -11.07 -0.26
C ASN A 224 -17.04 -11.49 -1.75
N VAL A 225 -16.19 -10.90 -2.59
CA VAL A 225 -16.03 -11.41 -3.96
C VAL A 225 -15.40 -12.79 -3.87
N GLU A 226 -15.90 -13.74 -4.67
CA GLU A 226 -15.38 -15.10 -4.77
C GLU A 226 -13.83 -15.12 -4.82
N ASN A 227 -13.21 -16.21 -4.37
CA ASN A 227 -11.76 -16.35 -4.13
C ASN A 227 -10.85 -16.23 -5.38
N ARG A 228 -11.26 -15.53 -6.43
CA ARG A 228 -10.53 -15.39 -7.69
C ARG A 228 -10.44 -13.92 -8.08
N MET A 229 -9.22 -13.46 -8.36
CA MET A 229 -8.95 -12.32 -9.22
C MET A 229 -9.32 -12.67 -10.66
N ASP A 230 -9.57 -11.67 -11.50
CA ASP A 230 -9.99 -11.81 -12.90
C ASP A 230 -8.98 -12.57 -13.81
N GLU A 231 -7.84 -13.01 -13.27
CA GLU A 231 -6.77 -13.72 -13.98
C GLU A 231 -6.45 -15.11 -13.41
N GLY A 232 -7.35 -15.70 -12.62
CA GLY A 232 -7.14 -17.04 -12.03
C GLY A 232 -6.19 -17.07 -10.84
N ARG A 233 -5.66 -15.90 -10.41
CA ARG A 233 -4.95 -15.74 -9.13
C ARG A 233 -5.95 -15.70 -7.97
N GLY A 234 -5.63 -16.38 -6.87
CA GLY A 234 -6.46 -16.34 -5.66
C GLY A 234 -6.09 -15.16 -4.77
N TYR A 235 -7.07 -14.57 -4.07
CA TYR A 235 -6.77 -13.66 -2.95
C TYR A 235 -6.27 -14.44 -1.72
N TRP A 236 -6.71 -15.69 -1.59
CA TRP A 236 -6.35 -16.58 -0.48
C TRP A 236 -6.74 -16.02 0.88
N ASP A 237 -7.97 -15.51 1.03
CA ASP A 237 -8.45 -14.89 2.28
C ASP A 237 -9.35 -15.83 3.11
N VAL A 238 -9.40 -17.11 2.75
CA VAL A 238 -10.30 -18.10 3.40
C VAL A 238 -9.92 -18.31 4.87
N HIS A 239 -8.63 -18.23 5.19
CA HIS A 239 -8.12 -18.37 6.55
C HIS A 239 -8.32 -17.12 7.41
N TRP A 240 -8.74 -15.99 6.82
CA TRP A 240 -9.02 -14.78 7.60
C TRP A 240 -10.22 -14.97 8.50
N ASN A 241 -10.07 -14.58 9.77
CA ASN A 241 -11.20 -14.43 10.68
C ASN A 241 -11.93 -13.08 10.43
N GLU A 242 -12.99 -12.83 11.19
CA GLU A 242 -13.79 -11.60 11.05
C GLU A 242 -12.97 -10.33 11.34
N ASP A 243 -12.09 -10.37 12.34
CA ASP A 243 -11.24 -9.23 12.70
C ASP A 243 -10.23 -8.89 11.59
N MET A 244 -9.64 -9.89 10.94
CA MET A 244 -8.76 -9.70 9.78
C MET A 244 -9.51 -9.11 8.58
N ARG A 245 -10.74 -9.57 8.31
CA ARG A 245 -11.58 -8.97 7.25
C ARG A 245 -11.94 -7.51 7.56
N ALA A 246 -12.29 -7.21 8.82
CA ALA A 246 -12.57 -5.86 9.26
C ALA A 246 -11.32 -4.96 9.16
N ALA A 247 -10.16 -5.47 9.55
CA ALA A 247 -8.88 -4.80 9.42
C ALA A 247 -8.52 -4.49 7.95
N ALA A 248 -8.73 -5.45 7.04
CA ALA A 248 -8.52 -5.24 5.61
C ALA A 248 -9.40 -4.12 5.05
N LEU A 249 -10.68 -4.06 5.43
CA LEU A 249 -11.59 -2.97 5.04
C LEU A 249 -11.14 -1.63 5.62
N PHE A 250 -10.74 -1.60 6.89
CA PHE A 250 -10.20 -0.40 7.54
C PHE A 250 -8.97 0.13 6.79
N LEU A 251 -8.02 -0.73 6.42
CA LEU A 251 -6.81 -0.35 5.68
C LEU A 251 -7.16 0.22 4.29
N LEU A 252 -8.14 -0.36 3.60
CA LEU A 252 -8.63 0.15 2.31
C LEU A 252 -9.27 1.54 2.46
N ASP A 253 -10.09 1.74 3.50
CA ASP A 253 -10.69 3.04 3.79
C ASP A 253 -9.62 4.08 4.16
N GLU A 254 -8.63 3.68 4.96
CA GLU A 254 -7.51 4.56 5.35
C GLU A 254 -6.70 4.99 4.13
N ARG A 255 -6.29 4.04 3.26
CA ARG A 255 -5.59 4.33 2.00
C ARG A 255 -6.40 5.29 1.14
N HIS A 256 -7.69 5.04 1.01
CA HIS A 256 -8.57 5.87 0.19
C HIS A 256 -8.64 7.31 0.75
N GLN A 257 -8.78 7.48 2.08
CA GLN A 257 -8.73 8.81 2.70
C GLN A 257 -7.34 9.46 2.57
N ASP A 258 -6.24 8.71 2.70
CA ASP A 258 -4.88 9.20 2.49
C ASP A 258 -4.68 9.73 1.08
N ARG A 259 -5.17 9.02 0.07
CA ARG A 259 -5.14 9.46 -1.33
C ARG A 259 -5.93 10.75 -1.54
N ILE A 260 -7.14 10.87 -0.96
CA ILE A 260 -7.92 12.11 -0.99
C ILE A 260 -7.16 13.25 -0.30
N ARG A 261 -6.55 13.01 0.87
CA ARG A 261 -5.73 14.00 1.57
C ARG A 261 -4.52 14.44 0.74
N ASN A 262 -3.86 13.52 0.05
CA ASN A 262 -2.74 13.82 -0.82
C ASN A 262 -3.17 14.61 -2.06
N PHE A 263 -4.31 14.26 -2.65
CA PHE A 263 -4.94 15.04 -3.73
C PHE A 263 -5.28 16.47 -3.26
N ASP A 264 -5.74 16.62 -2.02
CA ASP A 264 -6.03 17.93 -1.43
C ASP A 264 -4.79 18.78 -1.11
N LYS A 265 -3.66 18.13 -0.86
CA LYS A 265 -2.37 18.84 -0.74
C LYS A 265 -1.86 19.27 -2.11
N ARG A 266 -2.03 18.41 -3.12
CA ARG A 266 -1.55 18.63 -4.49
C ARG A 266 -2.40 17.85 -5.48
N ILE A 267 -3.18 18.56 -6.30
CA ILE A 267 -3.94 17.91 -7.37
C ILE A 267 -3.00 17.19 -8.36
N SER A 268 -3.42 16.01 -8.80
CA SER A 268 -2.74 15.16 -9.79
C SER A 268 -3.79 14.47 -10.64
N LEU A 269 -3.63 14.52 -11.97
CA LEU A 269 -4.57 13.86 -12.89
C LEU A 269 -4.56 12.35 -12.71
N THR A 270 -3.38 11.77 -12.49
CA THR A 270 -3.21 10.32 -12.27
C THR A 270 -3.95 9.91 -11.01
N LEU A 271 -3.70 10.60 -9.89
CA LEU A 271 -4.35 10.30 -8.62
C LEU A 271 -5.87 10.52 -8.67
N TYR A 272 -6.33 11.56 -9.39
CA TYR A 272 -7.75 11.80 -9.62
C TYR A 272 -8.42 10.60 -10.31
N LYS A 273 -7.81 10.07 -11.38
CA LYS A 273 -8.31 8.90 -12.11
C LYS A 273 -8.29 7.63 -11.26
N GLU A 274 -7.20 7.39 -10.54
CA GLU A 274 -7.06 6.24 -9.64
C GLU A 274 -8.17 6.25 -8.57
N ILE A 275 -8.31 7.37 -7.86
CA ILE A 275 -9.34 7.52 -6.82
C ILE A 275 -10.75 7.30 -7.39
N LEU A 276 -11.05 7.84 -8.58
CA LEU A 276 -12.36 7.67 -9.21
C LEU A 276 -12.62 6.26 -9.73
N SER A 277 -11.58 5.55 -10.17
CA SER A 277 -11.72 4.16 -10.58
C SER A 277 -12.11 3.26 -9.40
N GLU A 278 -11.66 3.61 -8.18
CA GLU A 278 -12.00 2.91 -6.94
C GLU A 278 -13.37 3.30 -6.40
N ASP A 279 -13.69 4.60 -6.39
CA ASP A 279 -14.98 5.12 -5.93
C ASP A 279 -15.46 6.27 -6.84
N PRO A 280 -16.35 6.00 -7.80
CA PRO A 280 -16.90 7.04 -8.67
C PRO A 280 -17.77 8.07 -7.93
N THR A 281 -18.30 7.73 -6.74
CA THR A 281 -19.27 8.57 -6.03
C THR A 281 -18.66 9.84 -5.43
N ILE A 282 -17.33 9.86 -5.26
CA ILE A 282 -16.61 11.00 -4.71
C ILE A 282 -16.16 12.02 -5.75
N LYS A 283 -16.55 11.87 -7.02
CA LYS A 283 -16.27 12.84 -8.11
C LYS A 283 -16.53 14.28 -7.71
N ASP A 284 -17.72 14.57 -7.17
CA ASP A 284 -18.08 15.94 -6.76
C ASP A 284 -17.22 16.46 -5.60
N ARG A 285 -16.73 15.57 -4.73
CA ARG A 285 -15.80 15.94 -3.66
C ARG A 285 -14.43 16.31 -4.24
N LEU A 286 -13.92 15.53 -5.20
CA LEU A 286 -12.64 15.81 -5.85
C LEU A 286 -12.70 17.08 -6.71
N LEU A 287 -13.78 17.30 -7.45
CA LEU A 287 -13.98 18.54 -8.20
C LEU A 287 -14.04 19.76 -7.27
N ARG A 288 -14.73 19.68 -6.13
CA ARG A 288 -14.72 20.75 -5.12
C ARG A 288 -13.32 21.05 -4.59
N ILE A 289 -12.50 20.03 -4.34
CA ILE A 289 -11.09 20.21 -3.92
C ILE A 289 -10.31 20.96 -5.02
N THR A 290 -10.45 20.55 -6.28
CA THR A 290 -9.80 21.22 -7.42
C THR A 290 -10.25 22.68 -7.53
N ARG A 291 -11.56 22.95 -7.47
CA ARG A 291 -12.12 24.33 -7.49
C ARG A 291 -11.55 25.20 -6.38
N ARG A 292 -11.55 24.70 -5.13
CA ARG A 292 -11.00 25.43 -4.00
C ARG A 292 -9.52 25.80 -4.22
N GLN A 293 -8.71 24.84 -4.68
CA GLN A 293 -7.29 25.10 -4.93
C GLN A 293 -7.05 26.10 -6.08
N MET A 294 -7.93 26.16 -7.10
CA MET A 294 -7.78 27.09 -8.22
C MET A 294 -8.35 28.48 -7.94
N PHE A 295 -9.47 28.57 -7.23
CA PHE A 295 -10.29 29.78 -7.16
C PHE A 295 -10.27 30.46 -5.80
N GLU A 296 -10.05 29.72 -4.71
CA GLU A 296 -10.17 30.24 -3.34
C GLU A 296 -8.80 30.44 -2.67
N ASP A 297 -7.84 29.54 -2.89
CA ASP A 297 -6.56 29.51 -2.18
C ASP A 297 -5.49 30.37 -2.87
N LYS A 298 -5.61 31.71 -2.73
CA LYS A 298 -4.72 32.69 -3.37
C LYS A 298 -3.26 32.58 -2.92
N ASP A 299 -3.01 32.08 -1.72
CA ASP A 299 -1.65 31.96 -1.17
C ASP A 299 -0.89 30.74 -1.71
N ARG A 300 -1.60 29.76 -2.33
CA ARG A 300 -1.00 28.57 -2.95
C ARG A 300 -0.72 28.71 -4.46
N LEU A 301 -1.11 29.82 -5.08
CA LEU A 301 -1.02 30.04 -6.54
C LEU A 301 0.37 29.83 -7.14
N VAL A 302 1.45 29.98 -6.36
CA VAL A 302 2.84 29.83 -6.81
C VAL A 302 3.26 28.36 -7.03
N ALA A 303 2.53 27.39 -6.47
CA ALA A 303 2.79 25.95 -6.64
C ALA A 303 1.70 25.23 -7.46
N THR A 304 0.77 25.98 -8.03
CA THR A 304 -0.47 25.44 -8.61
C THR A 304 -0.25 24.91 -10.03
N ASN A 305 -0.60 23.65 -10.26
CA ASN A 305 -0.49 23.01 -11.58
C ASN A 305 -1.78 23.25 -12.40
N TYR A 306 -1.90 24.45 -12.99
CA TYR A 306 -3.03 24.81 -13.86
C TYR A 306 -3.27 23.84 -15.02
N ARG A 307 -2.19 23.25 -15.55
CA ARG A 307 -2.28 22.22 -16.58
C ARG A 307 -3.06 21.01 -16.09
N THR A 308 -2.79 20.53 -14.88
CA THR A 308 -3.55 19.43 -14.26
C THR A 308 -5.00 19.82 -14.01
N ALA A 309 -5.26 21.04 -13.52
CA ALA A 309 -6.64 21.50 -13.30
C ALA A 309 -7.45 21.53 -14.60
N VAL A 310 -6.89 22.06 -15.70
CA VAL A 310 -7.55 22.03 -17.02
C VAL A 310 -7.85 20.60 -17.46
N GLN A 311 -6.92 19.67 -17.25
CA GLN A 311 -7.15 18.27 -17.61
C GLN A 311 -8.29 17.64 -16.78
N ILE A 312 -8.36 17.93 -15.48
CA ILE A 312 -9.42 17.42 -14.60
C ILE A 312 -10.77 18.03 -14.98
N PHE A 313 -10.86 19.36 -15.11
CA PHE A 313 -12.09 20.04 -15.53
C PHE A 313 -12.52 19.65 -16.94
N GLY A 314 -11.57 19.50 -17.88
CA GLY A 314 -11.86 19.04 -19.23
C GLY A 314 -12.49 17.65 -19.29
N LEU A 315 -12.13 16.75 -18.36
CA LEU A 315 -12.73 15.42 -18.26
C LEU A 315 -14.14 15.47 -17.68
N ASP A 316 -14.35 16.26 -16.63
CA ASP A 316 -15.47 16.03 -15.72
C ASP A 316 -16.29 17.27 -15.32
N SER A 317 -15.83 18.49 -15.66
CA SER A 317 -16.55 19.75 -15.42
C SER A 317 -16.09 20.86 -16.40
N SER A 318 -16.52 20.76 -17.66
CA SER A 318 -16.12 21.70 -18.72
C SER A 318 -16.62 23.14 -18.50
N GLU A 319 -17.61 23.30 -17.62
CA GLU A 319 -18.17 24.58 -17.16
C GLU A 319 -17.21 25.38 -16.27
N ASP A 320 -16.24 24.73 -15.61
CA ASP A 320 -15.23 25.40 -14.77
C ASP A 320 -14.07 25.99 -15.61
N LEU A 321 -13.91 25.58 -16.87
CA LEU A 321 -12.80 26.01 -17.74
C LEU A 321 -12.77 27.54 -18.01
N PRO A 322 -13.90 28.24 -18.24
CA PRO A 322 -13.90 29.70 -18.38
C PRO A 322 -13.43 30.41 -17.11
N ALA A 323 -13.93 30.00 -15.93
CA ALA A 323 -13.50 30.57 -14.66
C ALA A 323 -12.00 30.32 -14.41
N LEU A 324 -11.48 29.16 -14.85
CA LEU A 324 -10.05 28.86 -14.78
C LEU A 324 -9.21 29.80 -15.67
N LEU A 325 -9.71 30.14 -16.86
CA LEU A 325 -9.06 31.07 -17.77
C LEU A 325 -8.91 32.47 -17.15
N ASP A 326 -9.93 32.92 -16.41
CA ASP A 326 -9.97 34.25 -15.78
C ASP A 326 -8.95 34.41 -14.63
N VAL A 327 -8.51 33.30 -14.03
CA VAL A 327 -7.55 33.30 -12.91
C VAL A 327 -6.13 32.91 -13.32
N LEU A 328 -5.87 32.62 -14.61
CA LEU A 328 -4.52 32.26 -15.05
C LEU A 328 -3.51 33.41 -14.87
N PRO A 329 -2.27 33.13 -14.43
CA PRO A 329 -1.22 34.13 -14.36
C PRO A 329 -0.84 34.66 -15.75
N GLY A 330 -0.08 35.76 -15.82
CA GLY A 330 0.33 36.36 -17.10
C GLY A 330 1.57 35.73 -17.76
N ASP A 331 2.06 34.59 -17.26
CA ASP A 331 3.37 34.02 -17.61
C ASP A 331 3.35 33.06 -18.83
N MET A 332 4.53 32.52 -19.18
CA MET A 332 4.69 31.61 -20.33
C MET A 332 3.98 30.27 -20.17
N ASP A 333 3.87 29.74 -18.95
CA ASP A 333 3.16 28.48 -18.68
C ASP A 333 1.65 28.62 -18.98
N THR A 334 1.13 29.84 -18.90
CA THR A 334 -0.26 30.15 -19.21
C THR A 334 -0.61 29.95 -20.68
N LEU A 335 0.33 30.11 -21.62
CA LEU A 335 0.05 29.88 -23.05
C LEU A 335 -0.25 28.40 -23.33
N GLU A 336 0.48 27.48 -22.72
CA GLU A 336 0.24 26.04 -22.88
C GLU A 336 -1.11 25.64 -22.27
N VAL A 337 -1.46 26.21 -21.11
CA VAL A 337 -2.77 26.00 -20.48
C VAL A 337 -3.89 26.50 -21.39
N LYS A 338 -3.78 27.72 -21.93
CA LYS A 338 -4.73 28.29 -22.90
C LYS A 338 -4.89 27.41 -24.14
N LYS A 339 -3.78 26.85 -24.68
CA LYS A 339 -3.82 25.91 -25.82
C LYS A 339 -4.60 24.63 -25.48
N ILE A 340 -4.44 24.08 -24.28
CA ILE A 340 -5.16 22.88 -23.87
C ILE A 340 -6.66 23.18 -23.76
N ILE A 341 -7.05 24.31 -23.13
CA ILE A 341 -8.44 24.75 -23.05
C ILE A 341 -9.04 24.94 -24.46
N PHE A 342 -8.31 25.61 -25.35
CA PHE A 342 -8.71 25.81 -26.74
C PHE A 342 -8.98 24.46 -27.44
N ARG A 343 -8.06 23.49 -27.33
CA ARG A 343 -8.24 22.16 -27.92
C ARG A 343 -9.48 21.47 -27.37
N PHE A 344 -9.67 21.46 -26.05
CA PHE A 344 -10.87 20.89 -25.43
C PHE A 344 -12.17 21.48 -25.98
N TRP A 345 -12.23 22.80 -26.16
CA TRP A 345 -13.41 23.45 -26.70
C TRP A 345 -13.58 23.30 -28.21
N ALA A 346 -12.48 23.25 -28.96
CA ALA A 346 -12.48 23.04 -30.41
C ALA A 346 -12.88 21.61 -30.79
N ASP A 347 -12.46 20.63 -29.99
CA ASP A 347 -12.78 19.21 -30.17
C ASP A 347 -14.19 18.86 -29.64
N SER A 348 -14.85 19.79 -28.96
CA SER A 348 -16.22 19.62 -28.47
C SER A 348 -17.23 19.83 -29.60
N ASN A 349 -18.14 18.87 -29.79
CA ASN A 349 -19.25 19.00 -30.74
C ASN A 349 -20.33 20.03 -30.32
N LEU A 350 -20.11 20.78 -29.23
CA LEU A 350 -21.06 21.75 -28.71
C LEU A 350 -20.81 23.14 -29.33
N PRO A 351 -21.80 23.78 -29.97
CA PRO A 351 -21.65 25.10 -30.59
C PRO A 351 -21.17 26.19 -29.61
N THR A 352 -21.57 26.10 -28.35
CA THR A 352 -21.17 27.02 -27.27
C THR A 352 -19.69 26.90 -26.93
N SER A 353 -19.13 25.69 -26.97
CA SER A 353 -17.69 25.46 -26.78
C SER A 353 -16.89 26.03 -27.96
N CYS A 354 -17.32 25.77 -29.20
CA CYS A 354 -16.68 26.32 -30.39
C CYS A 354 -16.65 27.85 -30.38
N ALA A 355 -17.74 28.50 -29.95
CA ALA A 355 -17.79 29.95 -29.81
C ALA A 355 -16.74 30.47 -28.81
N LYS A 356 -16.60 29.82 -27.64
CA LYS A 356 -15.57 30.14 -26.65
C LYS A 356 -14.15 29.92 -27.17
N ALA A 357 -13.92 28.85 -27.93
CA ALA A 357 -12.63 28.59 -28.57
C ALA A 357 -12.23 29.71 -29.56
N LEU A 358 -13.19 30.16 -30.38
CA LEU A 358 -12.98 31.26 -31.32
C LEU A 358 -12.72 32.59 -30.60
N GLU A 359 -13.43 32.87 -29.51
CA GLU A 359 -13.21 34.06 -28.69
C GLU A 359 -11.81 34.06 -28.07
N LEU A 360 -11.39 32.93 -27.48
CA LEU A 360 -10.05 32.76 -26.92
C LEU A 360 -8.96 32.96 -27.99
N LEU A 361 -9.17 32.42 -29.20
CA LEU A 361 -8.24 32.60 -30.33
C LEU A 361 -8.15 34.07 -30.76
N LYS A 362 -9.29 34.76 -30.89
CA LYS A 362 -9.32 36.19 -31.23
C LYS A 362 -8.61 37.04 -30.18
N SER A 363 -8.87 36.78 -28.90
CA SER A 363 -8.20 37.48 -27.81
C SER A 363 -6.69 37.26 -27.84
N GLY A 364 -6.24 36.02 -28.08
CA GLY A 364 -4.82 35.71 -28.19
C GLY A 364 -4.13 36.39 -29.38
N LEU A 365 -4.82 36.50 -30.53
CA LEU A 365 -4.31 37.21 -31.70
C LEU A 365 -4.16 38.73 -31.46
N GLU A 366 -5.16 39.36 -30.83
CA GLU A 366 -5.07 40.79 -30.48
C GLU A 366 -3.97 41.06 -29.45
N GLU A 367 -3.80 40.16 -28.46
CA GLU A 367 -2.70 40.27 -27.49
C GLU A 367 -1.32 40.12 -28.15
N ALA A 368 -1.17 39.16 -29.06
CA ALA A 368 0.07 38.98 -29.82
C ALA A 368 0.39 40.20 -30.70
N LYS A 369 -0.62 40.73 -31.41
CA LYS A 369 -0.49 41.96 -32.19
C LYS A 369 -0.04 43.14 -31.33
N LYS A 370 -0.63 43.31 -30.14
CA LYS A 370 -0.24 44.35 -29.19
C LYS A 370 1.22 44.20 -28.76
N ARG A 371 1.66 42.99 -28.38
CA ARG A 371 3.07 42.74 -27.99
C ARG A 371 4.04 43.06 -29.12
N VAL A 372 3.71 42.71 -30.36
CA VAL A 372 4.54 43.06 -31.52
C VAL A 372 4.64 44.58 -31.68
N LEU A 373 3.52 45.30 -31.53
CA LEU A 373 3.54 46.78 -31.59
C LEU A 373 4.36 47.39 -30.46
N ASP A 374 4.22 46.88 -29.23
CA ASP A 374 5.00 47.33 -28.07
C ASP A 374 6.51 47.10 -28.29
N GLU A 375 6.89 45.94 -28.82
CA GLU A 375 8.29 45.62 -29.15
C GLU A 375 8.84 46.53 -30.25
N VAL A 376 8.04 46.80 -31.29
CA VAL A 376 8.40 47.75 -32.36
C VAL A 376 8.59 49.16 -31.79
N ASN A 377 7.68 49.64 -30.94
CA ASN A 377 7.79 50.96 -30.30
C ASN A 377 9.02 51.06 -29.39
N ASN A 378 9.38 49.97 -28.70
CA ASN A 378 10.57 49.90 -27.84
C ASN A 378 11.88 49.85 -28.64
N ALA A 379 11.89 49.14 -29.78
CA ALA A 379 13.05 49.06 -30.66
C ALA A 379 13.26 50.35 -31.47
N PHE A 380 12.17 51.06 -31.78
CA PHE A 380 12.17 52.30 -32.56
C PHE A 380 11.44 53.44 -31.83
N PRO A 381 11.94 53.89 -30.66
CA PRO A 381 11.36 55.04 -29.98
C PRO A 381 11.59 56.26 -30.89
N ASN A 382 10.51 56.94 -31.30
CA ASN A 382 10.46 58.12 -32.19
C ASN A 382 10.11 57.87 -33.68
N PHE A 383 9.68 56.66 -34.07
CA PHE A 383 9.01 56.45 -35.36
C PHE A 383 7.49 56.46 -35.24
#